data_AF-A0A7S1VEK6-F1
#
_entry.id   AF-A0A7S1VEK6-F1
#
_cell.length_a   1.000
_cell.length_b   1.000
_cell.length_c   1.000
_cell.angle_alpha   90.00
_cell.angle_beta   90.00
_cell.angle_gamma   90.00
#
_symmetry.space_group_name_H-M   'P 1'
#
loop_
_entity.id
_entity.type
_entity.pdbx_description
1 polymer ?
#
loop_
_entity_poly.entity_id
_entity_poly.type
_entity_poly.pdbx_seq_one_letter_code
_entity_poly.pdbx_strand_id
1 'polypeptide(L)'
;ELPPSLLENDVNDTMRQTLEKVGIGPRMYRDLIKSYVTNGTDRKDALKRYLQAYLASVTAADELVGQVLDALDQTTHFKDNTIVVFTSDHGYQVGQKDYLGKNLLWQSTTRVPLIIRVPGMTDTNVTNEPPPKTTTTTTTATDTEERMNDTSSSYSSSSLPRTCNHPVSLVDLFPTLIDLCDLPNSTLLTVESRPLDGHSLRPFLQQHNDSSSSSSWQGPNFALSALSQEYNSSDPIGMSLTTRYEQWRYIRYANGLEELYNTHKDPYEWNNLVVTTASHSSDDGESYISKGDVDLLLKQFRTEMFEFVKSGPPPLEEPPEGELVFFDNVLLMGDDDDDDDDVDA
;
A
#
# COMPACT_ATOMS: atom_id res chain seq x y z
N GLU A 1 20.95 -1.46 5.92
CA GLU A 1 21.14 -0.07 5.47
C GLU A 1 19.85 0.71 5.75
N LEU A 2 19.88 2.03 5.91
CA LEU A 2 18.64 2.84 5.87
C LEU A 2 17.87 2.50 4.56
N PRO A 3 16.53 2.62 4.50
CA PRO A 3 15.84 2.61 3.23
C PRO A 3 16.51 3.64 2.31
N PRO A 4 16.55 3.38 0.99
CA PRO A 4 17.50 4.04 0.12
C PRO A 4 17.26 5.56 0.11
N SER A 5 18.35 6.30 0.33
CA SER A 5 18.52 7.75 0.11
C SER A 5 17.31 8.64 0.36
N LEU A 6 17.28 9.27 1.54
CA LEU A 6 16.51 10.50 1.73
C LEU A 6 17.05 11.56 0.76
N LEU A 7 16.27 11.91 -0.25
CA LEU A 7 16.58 13.01 -1.12
C LEU A 7 16.41 14.33 -0.34
N GLU A 8 17.42 15.19 -0.38
CA GLU A 8 17.33 16.50 0.24
C GLU A 8 16.33 17.36 -0.54
N ASN A 9 15.45 18.07 0.16
CA ASN A 9 14.42 18.89 -0.46
C ASN A 9 13.40 18.14 -1.35
N ASP A 10 13.26 16.82 -1.16
CA ASP A 10 12.31 15.92 -1.85
C ASP A 10 10.83 16.34 -1.77
N VAL A 11 10.53 17.30 -0.90
CA VAL A 11 9.18 17.83 -0.73
C VAL A 11 8.90 19.03 -1.64
N ASN A 12 9.92 19.67 -2.20
CA ASN A 12 9.79 20.95 -2.90
C ASN A 12 9.12 20.84 -4.28
N ASP A 13 9.20 19.67 -4.92
CA ASP A 13 8.57 19.39 -6.21
C ASP A 13 7.18 18.76 -6.07
N THR A 14 6.74 18.50 -4.83
CA THR A 14 5.39 18.02 -4.54
C THR A 14 4.41 19.18 -4.44
N MET A 15 3.14 18.88 -4.23
CA MET A 15 2.07 19.84 -3.96
C MET A 15 1.73 19.90 -2.46
N ARG A 16 2.44 19.15 -1.60
CA ARG A 16 2.15 19.05 -0.16
C ARG A 16 2.09 20.41 0.54
N GLN A 17 3.03 21.29 0.22
CA GLN A 17 3.16 22.64 0.77
C GLN A 17 1.97 23.54 0.42
N THR A 18 1.15 23.14 -0.56
CA THR A 18 -0.06 23.87 -0.97
C THR A 18 -1.32 23.38 -0.25
N LEU A 19 -1.20 22.35 0.59
CA LEU A 19 -2.29 21.82 1.39
C LEU A 19 -2.46 22.66 2.66
N GLU A 20 -3.68 23.15 2.89
CA GLU A 20 -3.98 24.11 3.97
C GLU A 20 -3.83 23.51 5.38
N LYS A 21 -4.02 22.19 5.53
CA LYS A 21 -3.85 21.47 6.80
C LYS A 21 -2.52 20.72 6.79
N VAL A 22 -1.60 21.15 7.66
CA VAL A 22 -0.39 20.39 7.99
C VAL A 22 -0.81 19.39 9.08
N GLY A 23 -1.12 18.14 8.69
CA GLY A 23 -1.58 17.09 9.62
C GLY A 23 -0.58 16.77 10.74
N ILE A 24 -0.85 15.75 11.54
CA ILE A 24 0.04 15.35 12.66
C ILE A 24 1.45 14.94 12.18
N GLY A 25 1.58 14.45 10.95
CA GLY A 25 2.83 13.88 10.46
C GLY A 25 4.03 14.82 10.35
N PRO A 26 3.91 16.06 9.79
CA PRO A 26 5.02 17.01 9.77
C PRO A 26 5.37 17.53 11.17
N ARG A 27 4.40 17.58 12.09
CA ARG A 27 4.66 17.85 13.51
C ARG A 27 5.51 16.73 14.12
N MET A 28 5.09 15.48 13.98
CA MET A 28 5.84 14.31 14.46
C MET A 28 7.27 14.30 13.89
N TYR A 29 7.41 14.54 12.58
CA TYR A 29 8.71 14.65 11.93
C TYR A 29 9.57 15.75 12.57
N ARG A 30 9.05 16.98 12.68
CA ARG A 30 9.77 18.12 13.26
C ARG A 30 10.17 17.86 14.72
N ASP A 31 9.26 17.31 15.52
CA ASP A 31 9.49 17.05 16.94
C ASP A 31 10.53 15.91 17.12
N LEU A 32 10.47 14.87 16.28
CA LEU A 32 11.52 13.83 16.21
C LEU A 32 12.88 14.48 15.92
N ILE A 33 13.01 15.20 14.80
CA ILE A 33 14.30 15.80 14.40
C ILE A 33 14.81 16.74 15.51
N LYS A 34 13.94 17.57 16.08
CA LYS A 34 14.29 18.48 17.16
C LYS A 34 14.85 17.75 18.39
N SER A 35 14.24 16.63 18.78
CA SER A 35 14.66 15.85 19.97
C SER A 35 16.09 15.28 19.86
N TYR A 36 16.58 15.06 18.65
CA TYR A 36 17.91 14.52 18.36
C TYR A 36 18.94 15.62 18.07
N VAL A 37 18.55 16.66 17.32
CA VAL A 37 19.46 17.77 16.96
C VAL A 37 19.87 18.60 18.17
N THR A 38 18.99 18.79 19.17
CA THR A 38 19.36 19.48 20.42
C THR A 38 20.44 18.75 21.23
N ASN A 39 20.71 17.49 20.92
CA ASN A 39 21.70 16.64 21.58
C ASN A 39 22.98 16.43 20.75
N GLY A 40 23.19 17.22 19.68
CA GLY A 40 24.40 17.18 18.85
C GLY A 40 24.44 16.06 17.80
N THR A 41 23.29 15.44 17.49
CA THR A 41 23.17 14.45 16.39
C THR A 41 22.49 15.07 15.16
N ASP A 42 22.63 14.45 13.99
CA ASP A 42 22.05 14.97 12.74
C ASP A 42 20.65 14.38 12.44
N ARG A 43 19.95 14.99 11.46
CA ARG A 43 18.64 14.53 10.95
C ARG A 43 18.63 13.05 10.58
N LYS A 44 19.74 12.58 10.00
CA LYS A 44 19.86 11.22 9.47
C LYS A 44 19.86 10.20 10.61
N ASP A 45 20.52 10.51 11.72
CA ASP A 45 20.57 9.63 12.89
C ASP A 45 19.23 9.56 13.63
N ALA A 46 18.47 10.66 13.69
CA ALA A 46 17.11 10.66 14.22
C ALA A 46 16.21 9.67 13.45
N LEU A 47 16.22 9.76 12.11
CA LEU A 47 15.42 8.90 11.23
C LEU A 47 15.89 7.45 11.25
N LYS A 48 17.19 7.19 11.37
CA LYS A 48 17.71 5.82 11.59
C LYS A 48 17.10 5.16 12.81
N ARG A 49 17.05 5.88 13.94
CA ARG A 49 16.53 5.35 15.20
C ARG A 49 15.03 5.11 15.14
N TYR A 50 14.30 6.04 14.51
CA TYR A 50 12.87 5.86 14.29
C TYR A 50 12.58 4.64 13.42
N LEU A 51 13.27 4.51 12.29
CA LEU A 51 13.18 3.33 11.43
C LEU A 51 13.58 2.05 12.17
N GLN A 52 14.64 2.07 12.97
CA GLN A 52 15.07 0.91 13.74
C GLN A 52 13.95 0.42 14.67
N ALA A 53 13.27 1.33 15.36
CA ALA A 53 12.12 0.99 16.19
C ALA A 53 10.96 0.41 15.35
N TYR A 54 10.64 1.04 14.22
CA TYR A 54 9.62 0.53 13.30
C TYR A 54 9.93 -0.90 12.82
N LEU A 55 11.17 -1.16 12.39
CA LEU A 55 11.59 -2.48 11.93
C LEU A 55 11.60 -3.51 13.07
N ALA A 56 11.92 -3.12 14.31
CA ALA A 56 11.80 -4.01 15.46
C ALA A 56 10.35 -4.41 15.73
N SER A 57 9.39 -3.47 15.59
CA SER A 57 7.95 -3.78 15.66
C SER A 57 7.51 -4.72 14.54
N VAL A 58 7.99 -4.52 13.31
CA VAL A 58 7.72 -5.42 12.18
C VAL A 58 8.26 -6.82 12.45
N THR A 59 9.48 -6.95 12.97
CA THR A 59 10.05 -8.26 13.34
C THR A 59 9.22 -8.96 14.42
N ALA A 60 8.77 -8.22 15.44
CA ALA A 60 7.90 -8.80 16.47
C ALA A 60 6.55 -9.26 15.88
N ALA A 61 5.95 -8.49 14.97
CA ALA A 61 4.73 -8.88 14.28
C ALA A 61 4.93 -10.13 13.40
N ASP A 62 6.05 -10.22 12.68
CA ASP A 62 6.41 -11.38 11.86
C ASP A 62 6.53 -12.67 12.70
N GLU A 63 7.19 -12.60 13.86
CA GLU A 63 7.27 -13.72 14.81
C GLU A 63 5.88 -14.18 15.30
N LEU A 64 4.96 -13.24 15.55
CA LEU A 64 3.59 -13.56 15.96
C LEU A 64 2.78 -14.19 14.82
N VAL A 65 2.93 -13.69 13.59
CA VAL A 65 2.34 -14.31 12.40
C VAL A 65 2.84 -15.74 12.23
N GLY A 66 4.15 -15.96 12.39
CA GLY A 66 4.76 -17.29 12.37
C GLY A 66 4.11 -18.26 13.37
N GLN A 67 3.86 -17.81 14.61
CA GLN A 67 3.19 -18.63 15.62
C GLN A 67 1.76 -19.02 15.22
N VAL A 68 1.00 -18.11 14.60
CA VAL A 68 -0.36 -18.40 14.10
C VAL A 68 -0.32 -19.42 12.97
N LEU A 69 0.62 -19.27 12.03
CA LEU A 69 0.79 -20.19 10.91
C LEU A 69 1.26 -21.58 11.37
N ASP A 70 2.22 -21.66 12.30
CA ASP A 70 2.69 -22.90 12.91
C ASP A 70 1.54 -23.64 13.62
N ALA A 71 0.70 -22.90 14.35
CA ALA A 71 -0.46 -23.48 15.02
C ALA A 71 -1.48 -24.03 14.00
N LEU A 72 -1.75 -23.30 12.90
CA LEU A 72 -2.61 -23.75 11.81
C LEU A 72 -2.07 -25.03 11.15
N ASP A 73 -0.76 -25.08 10.87
CA ASP A 73 -0.07 -26.20 10.22
C ASP A 73 0.01 -27.46 11.09
N GLN A 74 -0.11 -27.33 12.41
CA GLN A 74 -0.19 -28.46 13.34
C GLN A 74 -1.61 -29.07 13.41
N THR A 75 -2.62 -28.40 12.86
CA THR A 75 -3.99 -28.94 12.85
C THR A 75 -4.17 -30.00 11.77
N THR A 76 -4.91 -31.07 12.09
CA THR A 76 -5.26 -32.11 11.12
C THR A 76 -6.39 -31.72 10.18
N HIS A 77 -7.20 -30.72 10.55
CA HIS A 77 -8.45 -30.39 9.85
C HIS A 77 -8.42 -29.04 9.12
N PHE A 78 -7.59 -28.09 9.57
CA PHE A 78 -7.62 -26.72 9.04
C PHE A 78 -6.46 -26.43 8.08
N LYS A 79 -5.31 -27.09 8.25
CA LYS A 79 -4.09 -26.87 7.44
C LYS A 79 -4.35 -26.81 5.92
N ASP A 80 -5.11 -27.78 5.41
CA ASP A 80 -5.35 -27.99 3.98
C ASP A 80 -6.71 -27.44 3.51
N ASN A 81 -7.44 -26.73 4.38
CA ASN A 81 -8.77 -26.19 4.11
C ASN A 81 -8.97 -24.76 4.64
N THR A 82 -7.88 -24.03 4.87
CA THR A 82 -7.92 -22.65 5.35
C THR A 82 -7.27 -21.72 4.33
N ILE A 83 -8.05 -20.74 3.87
CA ILE A 83 -7.52 -19.60 3.13
C ILE A 83 -6.82 -18.68 4.13
N VAL A 84 -5.58 -18.29 3.85
CA VAL A 84 -4.84 -17.33 4.66
C VAL A 84 -4.66 -16.05 3.84
N VAL A 85 -5.10 -14.93 4.40
CA VAL A 85 -4.88 -13.60 3.84
C VAL A 85 -4.05 -12.80 4.83
N PHE A 86 -2.91 -12.30 4.38
CA PHE A 86 -2.08 -11.36 5.14
C PHE A 86 -2.06 -10.02 4.42
N THR A 87 -2.45 -8.96 5.13
CA THR A 87 -2.50 -7.61 4.59
C THR A 87 -2.40 -6.56 5.70
N SER A 88 -2.43 -5.28 5.32
CA SER A 88 -2.50 -4.12 6.22
C SER A 88 -3.65 -3.23 5.74
N ASP A 89 -4.20 -2.43 6.64
CA ASP A 89 -5.18 -1.38 6.33
C ASP A 89 -4.56 -0.25 5.49
N HIS A 90 -3.35 0.17 5.82
CA HIS A 90 -2.59 1.18 5.10
C HIS A 90 -1.07 1.06 5.29
N GLY A 91 -0.32 1.87 4.54
CA GLY A 91 1.13 2.00 4.68
C GLY A 91 1.55 3.03 5.73
N TYR A 92 2.86 3.29 5.83
CA TYR A 92 3.43 4.23 6.79
C TYR A 92 4.68 4.93 6.22
N GLN A 93 4.71 6.26 6.28
CA GLN A 93 5.86 7.06 5.87
C GLN A 93 6.86 7.22 7.03
N VAL A 94 8.14 7.03 6.74
CA VAL A 94 9.23 7.00 7.73
C VAL A 94 10.31 8.05 7.45
N GLY A 95 9.90 9.27 7.07
CA GLY A 95 10.77 10.44 6.97
C GLY A 95 10.97 10.98 5.56
N GLN A 96 10.58 10.25 4.52
CA GLN A 96 10.51 10.78 3.15
C GLN A 96 9.63 12.04 3.14
N LYS A 97 9.92 13.00 2.24
CA LYS A 97 9.18 14.27 2.09
C LYS A 97 8.87 15.01 3.40
N ASP A 98 9.78 14.90 4.38
CA ASP A 98 9.68 15.51 5.70
C ASP A 98 8.36 15.19 6.43
N TYR A 99 7.98 13.90 6.44
CA TYR A 99 6.74 13.41 7.02
C TYR A 99 6.94 12.07 7.75
N LEU A 100 6.22 11.87 8.86
CA LEU A 100 6.06 10.59 9.53
C LEU A 100 4.57 10.27 9.65
N GLY A 101 4.17 9.00 9.47
CA GLY A 101 2.77 8.61 9.63
C GLY A 101 2.06 8.23 8.35
N LYS A 102 0.73 8.25 8.43
CA LYS A 102 -0.22 7.93 7.36
C LYS A 102 -0.84 9.21 6.77
N ASN A 103 -1.92 9.06 6.01
CA ASN A 103 -2.73 10.18 5.47
C ASN A 103 -2.03 10.99 4.37
N LEU A 104 -1.37 10.25 3.47
CA LEU A 104 -0.76 10.75 2.25
C LEU A 104 -1.19 9.91 1.04
N LEU A 105 -0.98 10.45 -0.16
CA LEU A 105 -1.38 9.84 -1.43
C LEU A 105 -0.23 9.18 -2.21
N TRP A 106 0.96 9.17 -1.63
CA TRP A 106 2.17 8.53 -2.16
C TRP A 106 2.23 7.05 -1.82
N GLN A 107 3.17 6.33 -2.45
CA GLN A 107 3.29 4.88 -2.33
C GLN A 107 3.49 4.39 -0.91
N SER A 108 4.28 5.11 -0.11
CA SER A 108 4.60 4.77 1.28
C SER A 108 3.38 4.54 2.16
N THR A 109 2.27 5.27 1.93
CA THR A 109 1.06 5.22 2.74
C THR A 109 -0.10 4.47 2.09
N THR A 110 -0.10 4.32 0.76
CA THR A 110 -1.20 3.61 0.06
C THR A 110 -0.86 2.19 -0.37
N ARG A 111 0.42 1.78 -0.34
CA ARG A 111 0.84 0.42 -0.71
C ARG A 111 0.94 -0.46 0.53
N VAL A 112 0.16 -1.53 0.55
CA VAL A 112 0.13 -2.52 1.64
C VAL A 112 0.60 -3.89 1.13
N PRO A 113 1.11 -4.77 2.01
CA PRO A 113 1.26 -6.18 1.66
C PRO A 113 -0.12 -6.78 1.35
N LEU A 114 -0.20 -7.66 0.36
CA LEU A 114 -1.37 -8.52 0.15
C LEU A 114 -0.87 -9.89 -0.31
N ILE A 115 -0.91 -10.85 0.61
CA ILE A 115 -0.49 -12.23 0.37
C ILE A 115 -1.69 -13.12 0.63
N ILE A 116 -2.04 -13.96 -0.35
CA ILE A 116 -3.19 -14.86 -0.27
C ILE A 116 -2.72 -16.28 -0.55
N ARG A 117 -2.90 -17.18 0.43
CA ARG A 117 -2.75 -18.63 0.28
C ARG A 117 -4.13 -19.26 0.19
N VAL A 118 -4.40 -19.96 -0.90
CA VAL A 118 -5.61 -20.77 -1.12
C VAL A 118 -5.18 -22.23 -1.33
N PRO A 119 -5.51 -23.15 -0.40
CA PRO A 119 -5.19 -24.57 -0.54
C PRO A 119 -5.69 -25.14 -1.88
N GLY A 120 -4.84 -25.88 -2.57
CA GLY A 120 -5.14 -26.50 -3.88
C GLY A 120 -5.17 -25.55 -5.07
N MET A 121 -5.02 -24.22 -4.87
CA MET A 121 -4.97 -23.23 -5.94
C MET A 121 -3.65 -22.46 -5.97
N THR A 122 -3.12 -22.05 -4.81
CA THR A 122 -1.88 -21.27 -4.75
C THR A 122 -0.65 -22.07 -4.37
N ASP A 123 -0.80 -23.35 -4.04
CA ASP A 123 0.32 -24.20 -3.66
C ASP A 123 1.25 -24.42 -4.86
N THR A 124 2.53 -24.11 -4.69
CA THR A 124 3.56 -24.35 -5.71
C THR A 124 3.83 -25.86 -5.75
N ASN A 125 3.17 -26.59 -6.66
CA ASN A 125 3.39 -28.00 -6.99
C ASN A 125 4.09 -28.84 -5.90
N VAL A 126 3.29 -29.52 -5.08
CA VAL A 126 3.75 -30.68 -4.28
C VAL A 126 4.28 -31.74 -5.25
N THR A 127 5.56 -31.68 -5.61
CA THR A 127 6.28 -32.90 -5.96
C THR A 127 6.41 -33.70 -4.68
N ASN A 128 5.93 -34.94 -4.71
CA ASN A 128 5.95 -35.92 -3.62
C ASN A 128 7.38 -36.29 -3.16
N GLU A 129 8.16 -35.32 -2.69
CA GLU A 129 9.41 -35.55 -1.97
C GLU A 129 9.15 -35.19 -0.51
N PRO A 130 9.39 -36.12 0.44
CA PRO A 130 9.18 -35.84 1.85
C PRO A 130 10.14 -34.73 2.30
N PRO A 131 9.71 -33.82 3.21
CA PRO A 131 10.59 -32.79 3.73
C PRO A 131 11.82 -33.43 4.40
N PRO A 132 13.02 -32.84 4.24
CA PRO A 132 14.20 -33.33 4.94
C PRO A 132 13.96 -33.25 6.45
N LYS A 133 14.18 -34.37 7.14
CA LYS A 133 14.08 -34.45 8.60
C LYS A 133 15.15 -33.54 9.22
N THR A 134 14.74 -32.39 9.74
CA THR A 134 15.62 -31.54 10.54
C THR A 134 15.87 -32.23 11.88
N THR A 135 17.09 -32.76 12.06
CA THR A 135 17.52 -33.34 13.33
C THR A 135 17.88 -32.21 14.27
N THR A 136 17.11 -32.03 15.34
CA THR A 136 17.42 -31.09 16.42
C THR A 136 18.70 -31.54 17.12
N THR A 137 19.78 -30.77 17.00
CA THR A 137 20.95 -30.91 17.88
C THR A 137 21.01 -29.69 18.78
N THR A 138 20.78 -29.90 20.06
CA THR A 138 20.98 -28.93 21.13
C THR A 138 22.44 -28.49 21.15
N THR A 139 22.74 -27.20 21.01
CA THR A 139 24.04 -26.64 21.41
C THR A 139 23.85 -25.25 22.02
N THR A 140 24.53 -25.09 23.15
CA THR A 140 24.47 -24.00 24.13
C THR A 140 25.03 -22.66 23.63
N ALA A 141 24.56 -21.60 24.28
CA ALA A 141 24.89 -20.20 24.05
C ALA A 141 26.38 -19.87 24.18
N THR A 142 27.06 -19.74 23.04
CA THR A 142 28.15 -18.78 22.76
C THR A 142 28.42 -18.87 21.27
N ASP A 143 27.87 -17.97 20.45
CA ASP A 143 28.43 -17.56 19.14
C ASP A 143 27.45 -16.59 18.45
N THR A 144 27.67 -15.29 18.68
CA THR A 144 26.91 -14.19 18.06
C THR A 144 27.47 -13.72 16.72
N GLU A 145 28.46 -14.42 16.13
CA GLU A 145 29.06 -14.03 14.84
C GLU A 145 28.76 -14.97 13.67
N GLU A 146 28.20 -16.17 13.88
CA GLU A 146 27.85 -17.08 12.76
C GLU A 146 26.43 -16.87 12.19
N ARG A 147 25.57 -16.09 12.85
CA ARG A 147 24.16 -15.90 12.42
C ARG A 147 23.96 -14.99 11.20
N MET A 148 25.03 -14.40 10.65
CA MET A 148 24.95 -13.54 9.45
C MET A 148 25.30 -14.23 8.14
N ASN A 149 25.84 -15.47 8.16
CA ASN A 149 26.26 -16.17 6.93
C ASN A 149 25.38 -17.36 6.50
N ASP A 150 24.29 -17.66 7.22
CA ASP A 150 23.37 -18.77 6.88
C ASP A 150 22.13 -18.33 6.06
N THR A 151 22.17 -17.14 5.44
CA THR A 151 21.09 -16.68 4.52
C THR A 151 21.24 -17.20 3.09
N SER A 152 22.16 -18.14 2.84
CA SER A 152 22.27 -18.84 1.55
C SER A 152 21.53 -20.18 1.55
N SER A 153 20.29 -20.19 2.03
CA SER A 153 19.35 -21.23 1.62
C SER A 153 19.12 -21.07 0.12
N SER A 154 19.67 -21.99 -0.66
CA SER A 154 19.47 -22.08 -2.10
C SER A 154 18.00 -22.43 -2.38
N TYR A 155 17.14 -21.43 -2.45
CA TYR A 155 15.81 -21.59 -3.04
C TYR A 155 15.99 -22.08 -4.48
N SER A 156 15.56 -23.32 -4.74
CA SER A 156 15.43 -23.83 -6.09
C SER A 156 14.59 -22.84 -6.90
N SER A 157 14.99 -22.50 -8.13
CA SER A 157 14.22 -21.63 -9.03
C SER A 157 12.76 -22.07 -9.25
N SER A 158 12.40 -23.31 -8.86
CA SER A 158 11.04 -23.84 -8.86
C SER A 158 10.21 -23.54 -7.59
N SER A 159 10.72 -22.73 -6.65
CA SER A 159 10.16 -22.52 -5.30
C SER A 159 9.94 -21.06 -4.90
N LEU A 160 10.13 -20.11 -5.81
CA LEU A 160 9.80 -18.71 -5.52
C LEU A 160 8.28 -18.52 -5.48
N PRO A 161 7.76 -17.73 -4.52
CA PRO A 161 6.34 -17.41 -4.48
C PRO A 161 5.94 -16.69 -5.76
N ARG A 162 4.78 -17.04 -6.31
CA ARG A 162 4.20 -16.34 -7.47
C ARG A 162 3.93 -14.89 -7.13
N THR A 163 4.14 -13.99 -8.09
CA THR A 163 3.90 -12.55 -7.91
C THR A 163 2.95 -11.99 -8.95
N CYS A 164 2.24 -10.92 -8.61
CA CYS A 164 1.35 -10.18 -9.51
C CYS A 164 1.67 -8.69 -9.42
N ASN A 165 1.93 -8.05 -10.56
CA ASN A 165 2.19 -6.60 -10.63
C ASN A 165 0.96 -5.78 -11.01
N HIS A 166 -0.17 -6.44 -11.31
CA HIS A 166 -1.44 -5.77 -11.58
C HIS A 166 -1.87 -5.01 -10.32
N PRO A 167 -2.17 -3.71 -10.38
CA PRO A 167 -2.66 -2.97 -9.23
C PRO A 167 -4.04 -3.46 -8.80
N VAL A 168 -4.17 -3.79 -7.52
CA VAL A 168 -5.42 -4.24 -6.89
C VAL A 168 -5.71 -3.40 -5.66
N SER A 169 -6.96 -3.39 -5.19
CA SER A 169 -7.39 -2.61 -4.03
C SER A 169 -7.90 -3.52 -2.90
N LEU A 170 -7.88 -3.03 -1.66
CA LEU A 170 -8.42 -3.78 -0.52
C LEU A 170 -9.93 -4.03 -0.65
N VAL A 171 -10.65 -3.20 -1.42
CA VAL A 171 -12.07 -3.44 -1.72
C VAL A 171 -12.31 -4.73 -2.50
N ASP A 172 -11.29 -5.24 -3.20
CA ASP A 172 -11.34 -6.50 -3.95
C ASP A 172 -11.32 -7.73 -3.02
N LEU A 173 -10.91 -7.58 -1.75
CA LEU A 173 -10.74 -8.70 -0.84
C LEU A 173 -12.08 -9.38 -0.51
N PHE A 174 -13.12 -8.61 -0.21
CA PHE A 174 -14.43 -9.18 0.14
C PHE A 174 -15.07 -9.98 -1.00
N PRO A 175 -15.21 -9.47 -2.24
CA PRO A 175 -15.71 -10.26 -3.36
C PRO A 175 -14.80 -11.45 -3.71
N THR A 176 -13.49 -11.35 -3.46
CA THR A 176 -12.57 -12.49 -3.59
C THR A 176 -12.93 -13.61 -2.61
N LEU A 177 -13.22 -13.29 -1.35
CA LEU A 177 -13.60 -14.30 -0.36
C LEU A 177 -14.96 -14.92 -0.67
N ILE A 178 -15.92 -14.15 -1.19
CA ILE A 178 -17.21 -14.69 -1.66
C ILE A 178 -16.99 -15.73 -2.76
N ASP A 179 -16.20 -15.37 -3.77
CA ASP A 179 -15.90 -16.23 -4.91
C ASP A 179 -15.09 -17.48 -4.49
N LEU A 180 -14.05 -17.32 -3.66
CA LEU A 180 -13.20 -18.43 -3.22
C LEU A 180 -13.91 -19.43 -2.28
N CYS A 181 -14.83 -18.96 -1.44
CA CYS A 181 -15.55 -19.79 -0.48
C CYS A 181 -16.91 -20.28 -0.99
N ASP A 182 -17.23 -20.04 -2.27
CA ASP A 182 -18.52 -20.36 -2.90
C ASP A 182 -19.73 -19.84 -2.07
N LEU A 183 -19.60 -18.63 -1.52
CA LEU A 183 -20.66 -17.96 -0.78
C LEU A 183 -21.72 -17.39 -1.74
N PRO A 184 -22.95 -17.09 -1.26
CA PRO A 184 -23.96 -16.44 -2.09
C PRO A 184 -23.46 -15.11 -2.66
N ASN A 185 -23.56 -14.94 -3.97
CA ASN A 185 -23.08 -13.74 -4.68
C ASN A 185 -23.84 -12.45 -4.35
N SER A 186 -25.05 -12.55 -3.78
CA SER A 186 -25.83 -11.37 -3.40
C SER A 186 -25.53 -10.97 -1.96
N THR A 187 -24.88 -9.83 -1.80
CA THR A 187 -24.67 -9.17 -0.50
C THR A 187 -25.76 -8.15 -0.16
N LEU A 188 -26.73 -7.95 -1.06
CA LEU A 188 -27.81 -6.98 -0.90
C LEU A 188 -28.72 -7.38 0.28
N LEU A 189 -28.78 -6.53 1.31
CA LEU A 189 -29.66 -6.73 2.46
C LEU A 189 -31.06 -6.15 2.22
N THR A 190 -31.14 -5.10 1.40
CA THR A 190 -32.36 -4.36 1.07
C THR A 190 -32.43 -4.09 -0.43
N VAL A 191 -33.60 -3.67 -0.91
CA VAL A 191 -33.79 -3.23 -2.30
C VAL A 191 -33.00 -1.95 -2.64
N GLU A 192 -32.53 -1.23 -1.62
CA GLU A 192 -31.70 -0.02 -1.73
C GLU A 192 -30.21 -0.32 -1.58
N SER A 193 -29.85 -1.55 -1.17
CA SER A 193 -28.46 -1.99 -1.06
C SER A 193 -27.78 -1.97 -2.42
N ARG A 194 -26.46 -1.79 -2.43
CA ARG A 194 -25.66 -1.65 -3.65
C ARG A 194 -24.77 -2.86 -3.89
N PRO A 195 -24.47 -3.21 -5.15
CA PRO A 195 -23.45 -4.21 -5.46
C PRO A 195 -22.11 -3.82 -4.84
N LEU A 196 -21.25 -4.82 -4.60
CA LEU A 196 -19.87 -4.56 -4.18
C LEU A 196 -19.09 -3.85 -5.29
N ASP A 197 -18.28 -2.88 -4.93
CA ASP A 197 -17.42 -2.14 -5.85
C ASP A 197 -16.13 -2.89 -6.24
N GLY A 198 -15.67 -3.79 -5.37
CA GLY A 198 -14.50 -4.62 -5.63
C GLY A 198 -14.76 -5.75 -6.63
N HIS A 199 -13.67 -6.31 -7.14
CA HIS A 199 -13.69 -7.43 -8.08
C HIS A 199 -12.91 -8.62 -7.54
N SER A 200 -13.38 -9.84 -7.76
CA SER A 200 -12.67 -11.04 -7.29
C SER A 200 -11.29 -11.16 -7.93
N LEU A 201 -10.27 -11.39 -7.10
CA LEU A 201 -8.88 -11.63 -7.46
C LEU A 201 -8.62 -13.08 -7.93
N ARG A 202 -9.63 -13.96 -7.92
CA ARG A 202 -9.51 -15.36 -8.38
C ARG A 202 -8.81 -15.50 -9.74
N PRO A 203 -9.04 -14.63 -10.76
CA PRO A 203 -8.30 -14.65 -12.01
C PRO A 203 -6.77 -14.64 -11.86
N PHE A 204 -6.24 -13.88 -10.89
CA PHE A 204 -4.80 -13.81 -10.63
C PHE A 204 -4.32 -15.00 -9.79
N LEU A 205 -5.14 -15.46 -8.85
CA LEU A 205 -4.79 -16.60 -7.98
C LEU A 205 -4.69 -17.92 -8.76
N GLN A 206 -5.50 -18.09 -9.81
CA GLN A 206 -5.52 -19.28 -10.68
C GLN A 206 -4.41 -19.30 -11.75
N GLN A 207 -3.75 -18.18 -12.02
CA GLN A 207 -2.72 -18.12 -13.05
C GLN A 207 -1.46 -18.90 -12.66
N HIS A 208 -1.07 -19.88 -13.45
CA HIS A 208 0.15 -20.67 -13.20
C HIS A 208 1.45 -20.02 -13.71
N ASN A 209 1.38 -18.79 -14.21
CA ASN A 209 2.51 -18.00 -14.67
C ASN A 209 2.52 -16.62 -13.99
N ASP A 210 3.69 -15.96 -13.94
CA ASP A 210 3.87 -14.60 -13.39
C ASP A 210 3.27 -13.50 -14.32
N SER A 211 2.12 -13.76 -14.94
CA SER A 211 1.49 -12.81 -15.85
C SER A 211 0.87 -11.66 -15.07
N SER A 212 1.27 -10.43 -15.38
CA SER A 212 0.74 -9.21 -14.77
C SER A 212 -0.62 -8.79 -15.36
N SER A 213 -1.27 -9.67 -16.13
CA SER A 213 -2.57 -9.40 -16.76
C SER A 213 -3.39 -10.69 -16.83
N SER A 214 -4.67 -10.63 -16.45
CA SER A 214 -5.61 -11.72 -16.69
C SER A 214 -6.71 -11.28 -17.63
N SER A 215 -6.93 -12.00 -18.73
CA SER A 215 -8.02 -11.70 -19.67
C SER A 215 -9.41 -11.88 -19.04
N SER A 216 -9.50 -12.53 -17.88
CA SER A 216 -10.75 -12.68 -17.13
C SER A 216 -10.91 -11.65 -16.01
N TRP A 217 -9.91 -10.83 -15.70
CA TRP A 217 -10.04 -9.71 -14.77
C TRP A 217 -11.06 -8.69 -15.29
N GLN A 218 -12.01 -8.29 -14.44
CA GLN A 218 -13.10 -7.37 -14.80
C GLN A 218 -12.98 -5.99 -14.13
N GLY A 219 -12.03 -5.83 -13.21
CA GLY A 219 -11.81 -4.58 -12.52
C GLY A 219 -10.94 -3.58 -13.29
N PRO A 220 -10.67 -2.41 -12.70
CA PRO A 220 -9.81 -1.40 -13.32
C PRO A 220 -8.36 -1.89 -13.48
N ASN A 221 -7.60 -1.18 -14.34
CA ASN A 221 -6.15 -1.36 -14.49
C ASN A 221 -5.33 -0.52 -13.49
N PHE A 222 -6.01 0.02 -12.46
CA PHE A 222 -5.43 0.83 -11.41
C PHE A 222 -6.11 0.56 -10.07
N ALA A 223 -5.41 0.86 -8.99
CA ALA A 223 -6.00 0.94 -7.65
C ALA A 223 -6.24 2.42 -7.28
N LEU A 224 -7.40 2.75 -6.71
CA LEU A 224 -7.76 4.09 -6.24
C LEU A 224 -7.62 4.17 -4.71
N SER A 225 -7.03 5.26 -4.21
CA SER A 225 -7.13 5.68 -2.81
C SER A 225 -7.58 7.13 -2.74
N ALA A 226 -8.25 7.50 -1.67
CA ALA A 226 -8.57 8.91 -1.42
C ALA A 226 -8.25 9.33 0.00
N LEU A 227 -8.09 10.64 0.11
CA LEU A 227 -7.97 11.38 1.32
C LEU A 227 -9.03 12.48 1.29
N SER A 228 -9.95 12.45 2.24
CA SER A 228 -10.90 13.55 2.45
C SER A 228 -10.25 14.67 3.26
N GLN A 229 -10.51 15.94 2.90
CA GLN A 229 -10.07 17.09 3.71
C GLN A 229 -11.11 17.51 4.77
N GLU A 230 -12.35 17.03 4.60
CA GLU A 230 -13.48 17.22 5.51
C GLU A 230 -14.24 15.90 5.65
N TYR A 231 -14.40 15.40 6.89
CA TYR A 231 -15.06 14.13 7.18
C TYR A 231 -16.52 14.05 6.64
N ASN A 232 -17.13 15.21 6.33
CA ASN A 232 -18.52 15.35 5.90
C ASN A 232 -18.73 15.78 4.44
N SER A 233 -17.68 15.89 3.62
CA SER A 233 -17.88 16.21 2.19
C SER A 233 -18.27 14.97 1.42
N SER A 234 -19.57 14.82 1.14
CA SER A 234 -20.13 13.75 0.31
C SER A 234 -19.82 13.88 -1.18
N ASP A 235 -19.14 14.95 -1.61
CA ASP A 235 -18.69 15.14 -3.00
C ASP A 235 -17.31 14.49 -3.25
N PRO A 236 -17.24 13.38 -4.00
CA PRO A 236 -15.98 12.71 -4.32
C PRO A 236 -15.06 13.58 -5.19
N ILE A 237 -15.60 14.57 -5.91
CA ILE A 237 -14.83 15.54 -6.71
C ILE A 237 -14.12 16.54 -5.78
N GLY A 238 -14.59 16.70 -4.54
CA GLY A 238 -13.94 17.49 -3.50
C GLY A 238 -12.75 16.79 -2.83
N MET A 239 -12.49 15.51 -3.12
CA MET A 239 -11.43 14.75 -2.48
C MET A 239 -10.06 14.89 -3.14
N SER A 240 -9.03 14.53 -2.37
CA SER A 240 -7.69 14.30 -2.90
C SER A 240 -7.56 12.80 -3.22
N LEU A 241 -7.23 12.47 -4.47
CA LEU A 241 -7.31 11.13 -5.04
C LEU A 241 -5.95 10.71 -5.59
N THR A 242 -5.66 9.40 -5.54
CA THR A 242 -4.49 8.80 -6.17
C THR A 242 -4.86 7.52 -6.87
N THR A 243 -4.48 7.41 -8.14
CA THR A 243 -4.62 6.20 -8.94
C THR A 243 -3.24 5.60 -9.18
N ARG A 244 -3.06 4.33 -8.78
CA ARG A 244 -1.85 3.55 -9.00
C ARG A 244 -2.05 2.56 -10.14
N TYR A 245 -1.44 2.83 -11.28
CA TYR A 245 -1.30 1.94 -12.46
C TYR A 245 0.00 1.17 -12.39
N GLU A 246 0.15 0.06 -13.12
CA GLU A 246 1.33 -0.83 -13.08
C GLU A 246 2.68 -0.08 -13.05
N GLN A 247 2.83 0.98 -13.85
CA GLN A 247 4.05 1.78 -13.94
C GLN A 247 3.89 3.24 -13.51
N TRP A 248 2.67 3.69 -13.20
CA TRP A 248 2.38 5.11 -13.01
C TRP A 248 1.59 5.37 -11.74
N ARG A 249 1.88 6.50 -11.09
CA ARG A 249 1.00 7.08 -10.07
C ARG A 249 0.60 8.46 -10.53
N TYR A 250 -0.70 8.71 -10.49
CA TYR A 250 -1.29 10.02 -10.70
C TYR A 250 -2.04 10.44 -9.45
N ILE A 251 -1.78 11.67 -8.98
CA ILE A 251 -2.40 12.26 -7.80
C ILE A 251 -3.13 13.53 -8.25
N ARG A 252 -4.36 13.71 -7.77
CA ARG A 252 -5.13 14.94 -7.92
C ARG A 252 -5.62 15.38 -6.55
N TYR A 253 -5.20 16.56 -6.10
CA TYR A 253 -5.63 17.13 -4.83
C TYR A 253 -6.99 17.83 -4.95
N ALA A 254 -7.67 18.00 -3.82
CA ALA A 254 -8.95 18.70 -3.73
C ALA A 254 -8.92 20.11 -4.36
N ASN A 255 -7.79 20.82 -4.18
CA ASN A 255 -7.54 22.15 -4.73
C ASN A 255 -7.24 22.17 -6.25
N GLY A 256 -7.25 21.00 -6.91
CA GLY A 256 -7.05 20.84 -8.34
C GLY A 256 -5.59 20.71 -8.78
N LEU A 257 -4.62 20.76 -7.86
CA LEU A 257 -3.22 20.49 -8.18
C LEU A 257 -2.98 19.00 -8.42
N GLU A 258 -1.95 18.69 -9.19
CA GLU A 258 -1.69 17.35 -9.70
C GLU A 258 -0.22 16.95 -9.52
N GLU A 259 0.01 15.65 -9.34
CA GLU A 259 1.35 15.05 -9.42
C GLU A 259 1.32 13.82 -10.32
N LEU A 260 2.44 13.56 -10.98
CA LEU A 260 2.61 12.39 -11.85
C LEU A 260 4.00 11.79 -11.70
N TYR A 261 4.05 10.50 -11.42
CA TYR A 261 5.28 9.74 -11.22
C TYR A 261 5.30 8.47 -12.07
N ASN A 262 6.44 8.18 -12.70
CA ASN A 262 6.69 6.85 -13.26
C ASN A 262 7.31 5.96 -12.18
N THR A 263 6.49 5.20 -11.47
CA THR A 263 6.94 4.37 -10.33
C THR A 263 7.92 3.24 -10.71
N HIS A 264 8.09 2.91 -12.00
CA HIS A 264 9.09 1.95 -12.44
C HIS A 264 10.49 2.58 -12.58
N LYS A 265 10.56 3.80 -13.13
CA LYS A 265 11.81 4.56 -13.29
C LYS A 265 12.18 5.40 -12.07
N ASP A 266 11.18 5.81 -11.30
CA ASP A 266 11.26 6.61 -10.08
C ASP A 266 10.47 5.91 -8.95
N PRO A 267 11.01 4.80 -8.40
CA PRO A 267 10.31 3.99 -7.40
C PRO A 267 10.14 4.68 -6.04
N TYR A 268 10.80 5.81 -5.83
CA TYR A 268 10.72 6.63 -4.60
C TYR A 268 9.92 7.92 -4.79
N GLU A 269 9.39 8.16 -5.98
CA GLU A 269 8.52 9.31 -6.29
C GLU A 269 9.23 10.65 -6.00
N TRP A 270 10.51 10.75 -6.37
CA TRP A 270 11.36 11.93 -6.18
C TRP A 270 11.21 13.00 -7.26
N ASN A 271 10.64 12.64 -8.41
CA ASN A 271 10.56 13.53 -9.55
C ASN A 271 9.13 13.67 -10.05
N ASN A 272 8.44 14.70 -9.58
CA ASN A 272 7.11 15.06 -10.07
C ASN A 272 7.17 15.60 -11.49
N LEU A 273 6.67 14.80 -12.45
CA LEU A 273 6.70 15.13 -13.87
C LEU A 273 5.84 16.35 -14.23
N VAL A 274 4.84 16.71 -13.40
CA VAL A 274 4.02 17.91 -13.60
C VAL A 274 4.88 19.18 -13.43
N VAL A 275 5.76 19.19 -12.44
CA VAL A 275 6.61 20.35 -12.12
C VAL A 275 7.83 20.40 -13.04
N THR A 276 8.50 19.26 -13.23
CA THR A 276 9.75 19.24 -13.99
C THR A 276 9.56 19.53 -15.47
N THR A 277 8.51 18.98 -16.11
CA THR A 277 8.21 19.31 -17.51
C THR A 277 7.62 20.71 -17.71
N ALA A 278 7.07 21.35 -16.66
CA ALA A 278 6.66 22.75 -16.72
C ALA A 278 7.85 23.71 -16.73
N SER A 279 8.94 23.35 -16.04
CA SER A 279 10.14 24.18 -15.89
C SER A 279 11.15 24.08 -17.05
N HIS A 280 11.12 22.99 -17.84
CA HIS A 280 12.03 22.79 -18.97
C HIS A 280 11.35 23.17 -20.28
N SER A 281 11.62 24.39 -20.76
CA SER A 281 11.18 24.87 -22.08
C SER A 281 12.08 24.41 -23.23
N SER A 282 13.12 23.63 -22.94
CA SER A 282 14.06 23.06 -23.90
C SER A 282 14.29 21.59 -23.60
N ASP A 283 14.46 20.84 -24.67
CA ASP A 283 14.73 19.41 -24.70
C ASP A 283 16.19 19.19 -24.25
N ASP A 284 16.42 19.28 -22.94
CA ASP A 284 17.77 19.25 -22.34
C ASP A 284 18.38 17.84 -22.31
N GLY A 285 17.69 16.85 -22.90
CA GLY A 285 18.19 15.47 -23.04
C GLY A 285 18.19 14.62 -21.76
N GLU A 286 17.82 15.17 -20.61
CA GLU A 286 17.77 14.43 -19.33
C GLU A 286 16.38 13.84 -18.99
N SER A 287 15.28 14.40 -19.53
CA SER A 287 13.94 13.84 -19.29
C SER A 287 13.68 12.64 -20.19
N TYR A 288 13.36 11.49 -19.60
CA TYR A 288 13.02 10.27 -20.33
C TYR A 288 11.63 10.30 -20.99
N ILE A 289 10.89 11.38 -20.83
CA ILE A 289 9.53 11.58 -21.34
C ILE A 289 9.35 13.04 -21.78
N SER A 290 8.69 13.26 -22.92
CA SER A 290 8.43 14.61 -23.42
C SER A 290 7.28 15.27 -22.67
N LYS A 291 7.23 16.60 -22.66
CA LYS A 291 6.09 17.35 -22.10
C LYS A 291 4.75 16.96 -22.76
N GLY A 292 4.76 16.77 -24.08
CA GLY A 292 3.55 16.36 -24.82
C GLY A 292 3.03 14.98 -24.39
N ASP A 293 3.94 14.04 -24.10
CA ASP A 293 3.57 12.72 -23.59
C ASP A 293 3.04 12.81 -22.15
N VAL A 294 3.63 13.66 -21.30
CA VAL A 294 3.12 13.94 -19.95
C VAL A 294 1.71 14.53 -20.01
N ASP A 295 1.46 15.51 -20.87
CA ASP A 295 0.14 16.12 -21.06
C ASP A 295 -0.90 15.08 -21.52
N LEU A 296 -0.51 14.14 -22.39
CA LEU A 296 -1.37 13.05 -22.85
C LEU A 296 -1.71 12.07 -21.71
N LEU A 297 -0.73 11.69 -20.90
CA LEU A 297 -0.91 10.83 -19.72
C LEU A 297 -1.82 11.50 -18.69
N LEU A 298 -1.59 12.78 -18.36
CA LEU A 298 -2.45 13.53 -17.45
C LEU A 298 -3.89 13.56 -17.94
N LYS A 299 -4.10 13.81 -19.23
CA LYS A 299 -5.45 13.78 -19.82
C LYS A 299 -6.10 12.40 -19.69
N GLN A 300 -5.36 11.33 -19.97
CA GLN A 300 -5.84 9.97 -19.84
C GLN A 300 -6.21 9.64 -18.38
N PHE A 301 -5.27 9.77 -17.44
CA PHE A 301 -5.48 9.39 -16.05
C PHE A 301 -6.54 10.24 -15.36
N ARG A 302 -6.63 11.54 -15.67
CA ARG A 302 -7.71 12.38 -15.20
C ARG A 302 -9.08 11.90 -15.70
N THR A 303 -9.17 11.52 -16.98
CA THR A 303 -10.42 11.01 -17.56
C THR A 303 -10.81 9.69 -16.91
N GLU A 304 -9.89 8.74 -16.79
CA GLU A 304 -10.14 7.43 -16.19
C GLU A 304 -10.53 7.54 -14.70
N MET A 305 -9.80 8.34 -13.92
CA MET A 305 -10.14 8.62 -12.51
C MET A 305 -11.54 9.23 -12.39
N PHE A 306 -11.84 10.24 -13.21
CA PHE A 306 -13.12 10.95 -13.14
C PHE A 306 -14.29 10.06 -13.55
N GLU A 307 -14.16 9.30 -14.64
CA GLU A 307 -15.19 8.35 -15.08
C GLU A 307 -15.40 7.26 -14.03
N PHE A 308 -14.33 6.74 -13.41
CA PHE A 308 -14.43 5.75 -12.35
C PHE A 308 -15.19 6.31 -11.14
N VAL A 309 -14.77 7.47 -10.63
CA VAL A 309 -15.41 8.13 -9.48
C VAL A 309 -16.87 8.51 -9.78
N LYS A 310 -17.19 8.95 -11.00
CA LYS A 310 -18.56 9.28 -11.41
C LYS A 310 -19.45 8.09 -11.70
N SER A 311 -18.86 6.99 -12.18
CA SER A 311 -19.57 5.73 -12.37
C SER A 311 -19.95 5.11 -11.03
N GLY A 312 -19.25 5.52 -9.97
CA GLY A 312 -19.66 5.32 -8.59
C GLY A 312 -21.06 5.92 -8.35
N PRO A 313 -21.91 5.23 -7.57
CA PRO A 313 -23.28 5.68 -7.35
C PRO A 313 -23.30 6.98 -6.53
N PRO A 314 -24.34 7.85 -6.68
CA PRO A 314 -24.39 9.15 -6.01
C PRO A 314 -24.34 8.98 -4.48
N PRO A 315 -23.80 9.99 -3.75
CA PRO A 315 -23.73 9.94 -2.29
C PRO A 315 -25.13 9.71 -1.71
N LEU A 316 -25.20 8.87 -0.68
CA LEU A 316 -26.42 8.73 0.11
C LEU A 316 -26.72 10.09 0.75
N GLU A 317 -27.99 10.53 0.70
CA GLU A 317 -28.43 11.68 1.52
C GLU A 317 -28.07 11.37 2.98
N GLU A 318 -27.52 12.37 3.69
CA GLU A 318 -26.81 12.30 4.97
C GLU A 318 -27.14 11.06 5.83
N PRO A 319 -26.15 10.24 6.20
CA PRO A 319 -26.40 9.16 7.16
C PRO A 319 -26.82 9.77 8.51
N PRO A 320 -27.72 9.11 9.26
CA PRO A 320 -28.07 9.54 10.60
C PRO A 320 -26.81 9.63 11.48
N GLU A 321 -26.75 10.65 12.35
CA GLU A 321 -25.60 10.92 13.23
C GLU A 321 -25.07 9.63 13.89
N GLY A 322 -23.85 9.23 13.54
CA GLY A 322 -23.13 8.11 14.16
C GLY A 322 -22.66 6.97 13.25
N GLU A 323 -22.87 7.05 11.92
CA GLU A 323 -22.34 6.05 10.98
C GLU A 323 -21.08 6.54 10.24
N LEU A 324 -20.05 5.68 10.21
CA LEU A 324 -18.84 5.85 9.39
C LEU A 324 -19.23 5.91 7.91
N VAL A 325 -18.93 7.03 7.25
CA VAL A 325 -19.07 7.17 5.80
C VAL A 325 -17.94 6.40 5.12
N PHE A 326 -18.25 5.24 4.53
CA PHE A 326 -17.38 4.60 3.56
C PHE A 326 -17.66 5.21 2.18
N PHE A 327 -16.64 5.69 1.48
CA PHE A 327 -16.76 5.99 0.06
C PHE A 327 -16.49 4.69 -0.67
N ASP A 328 -17.55 4.08 -1.17
CA ASP A 328 -17.57 2.65 -1.51
C ASP A 328 -16.64 2.24 -2.68
N ASN A 329 -16.00 3.18 -3.37
CA ASN A 329 -14.98 2.90 -4.41
C ASN A 329 -13.53 3.26 -4.00
N VAL A 330 -13.35 3.59 -2.72
CA VAL A 330 -12.20 4.35 -2.26
C VAL A 330 -11.76 3.80 -0.91
N LEU A 331 -10.52 3.35 -0.81
CA LEU A 331 -9.90 3.20 0.51
C LEU A 331 -9.74 4.61 1.09
N LEU A 332 -10.60 4.96 2.04
CA LEU A 332 -10.47 6.18 2.82
C LEU A 332 -9.38 5.99 3.85
N MET A 333 -8.35 6.80 3.75
CA MET A 333 -7.40 6.99 4.83
C MET A 333 -8.03 7.95 5.84
N GLY A 334 -8.66 7.40 6.88
CA GLY A 334 -9.20 8.19 7.98
C GLY A 334 -8.10 8.75 8.88
N ASP A 335 -8.25 10.01 9.30
CA ASP A 335 -7.64 10.48 10.53
C ASP A 335 -8.38 9.79 11.69
N ASP A 336 -7.83 8.68 12.21
CA ASP A 336 -8.12 8.26 13.59
C ASP A 336 -7.33 9.20 14.51
N ASP A 337 -7.67 10.49 14.47
CA ASP A 337 -7.30 11.41 15.52
C ASP A 337 -8.30 11.13 16.65
N ASP A 338 -8.01 10.07 17.43
CA ASP A 338 -8.40 10.08 18.83
C ASP A 338 -7.71 11.33 19.42
N ASP A 339 -8.48 12.41 19.52
CA ASP A 339 -8.22 13.60 20.34
C ASP A 339 -8.16 13.22 21.84
N ASP A 340 -7.49 12.13 22.19
CA ASP A 340 -7.03 11.86 23.55
C ASP A 340 -5.74 12.66 23.77
N ASP A 341 -5.94 13.98 23.88
CA ASP A 341 -5.15 14.86 24.72
C ASP A 341 -5.29 14.41 26.20
N ASP A 342 -4.92 13.17 26.51
CA ASP A 342 -4.58 12.74 27.87
C ASP A 342 -3.07 12.60 27.96
N VAL A 343 -2.48 13.77 28.19
CA VAL A 343 -1.19 13.91 28.84
C VAL A 343 -1.29 13.25 30.21
N ASP A 344 -0.80 12.03 30.36
CA ASP A 344 -0.30 11.57 31.66
C ASP A 344 0.77 10.47 31.58
N ALA A 345 1.85 10.74 32.33
CA ALA A 345 3.05 9.95 32.69
C ALA A 345 4.28 9.99 31.76
#